data_AF-A0A1F5FL66-F1
#
_entry.id   AF-A0A1F5FL66-F1
#
_cell.length_a   1.000
_cell.length_b   1.000
_cell.length_c   1.000
_cell.angle_alpha   90.00
_cell.angle_beta   90.00
_cell.angle_gamma   90.00
#
_symmetry.space_group_name_H-M   'P 1'
#
loop_
_entity.id
_entity.type
_entity.pdbx_description
1 polymer ?
#
loop_
_entity_poly.entity_id
_entity_poly.type
_entity_poly.pdbx_seq_one_letter_code
_entity_poly.pdbx_strand_id
1 'polypeptide(L)'
;MSITIIRPAHAVNEIVNRALSPNVPQDPGGGLAFYIASLWQTVVTVGGIAFIIYLVWGGIEYLTSGGDKAKIDDAQKKITSSVIGVGILVASYAITYFIQAVFKINILKPVFPSAL
;
A
#
# COMPACT_ATOMS: atom_id res chain seq x y z
N MET A 1 0.46 10.77 58.86
CA MET A 1 1.48 10.34 57.87
C MET A 1 0.74 9.80 56.66
N SER A 2 0.53 10.64 55.64
CA SER A 2 -0.15 10.24 54.39
C SER A 2 0.90 9.73 53.43
N ILE A 3 0.82 8.46 53.05
CA ILE A 3 1.69 7.88 52.02
C ILE A 3 1.26 8.49 50.67
N THR A 4 2.16 9.23 50.03
CA THR A 4 1.99 9.70 48.66
C THR A 4 2.38 8.54 47.74
N ILE A 5 1.40 7.78 47.27
CA ILE A 5 1.63 6.81 46.19
C ILE A 5 2.02 7.59 44.94
N ILE A 6 3.24 7.34 44.45
CA ILE A 6 3.79 7.86 43.21
C ILE A 6 2.77 7.63 42.08
N ARG A 7 2.45 8.68 41.33
CA ARG A 7 1.51 8.65 40.20
C ARG A 7 1.93 7.56 39.18
N PRO A 8 1.00 6.73 38.66
CA PRO A 8 1.31 5.71 37.64
C PRO A 8 1.63 6.30 36.25
N ALA A 9 1.85 7.60 36.12
CA ALA A 9 1.94 8.31 34.84
C ALA A 9 3.18 7.95 33.99
N HIS A 10 4.14 7.18 34.53
CA HIS A 10 5.40 6.89 33.84
C HIS A 10 5.71 5.40 33.64
N ALA A 11 4.93 4.46 34.19
CA ALA A 11 5.21 3.03 34.05
C ALA A 11 4.48 2.36 32.86
N VAL A 12 3.55 3.06 32.22
CA VAL A 12 2.69 2.50 31.15
C VAL A 12 3.34 2.58 29.76
N ASN A 13 4.39 3.39 29.58
CA ASN A 13 4.96 3.67 28.26
C ASN A 13 6.39 3.13 28.04
N GLU A 14 6.88 2.19 28.87
CA GLU A 14 8.29 1.77 28.84
C GLU A 14 8.56 0.29 28.51
N ILE A 15 7.63 -0.43 27.88
CA ILE A 15 8.01 -1.65 27.12
C ILE A 15 8.23 -1.25 25.66
N VAL A 16 9.14 -0.30 25.44
CA VAL A 16 9.67 -0.01 24.10
C VAL A 16 10.71 -1.08 23.83
N ASN A 17 10.36 -2.05 23.00
CA ASN A 17 11.29 -3.09 22.58
C ASN A 17 12.36 -2.43 21.68
N ARG A 18 13.46 -1.97 22.27
CA ARG A 18 14.58 -1.29 21.59
C ARG A 18 15.23 -2.11 20.47
N ALA A 19 14.90 -3.41 20.35
CA ALA A 19 15.30 -4.23 19.21
C ALA A 19 14.47 -3.95 17.93
N LEU A 20 13.34 -3.25 18.05
CA LEU A 20 12.49 -2.82 16.94
C LEU A 20 12.83 -1.38 16.55
N SER A 21 12.98 -1.14 15.25
CA SER A 21 13.25 0.20 14.71
C SER A 21 12.11 1.17 15.06
N PRO A 22 12.39 2.46 15.35
CA PRO A 22 11.38 3.48 15.70
C PRO A 22 10.25 3.65 14.68
N ASN A 23 10.47 3.20 13.43
CA ASN A 23 9.49 3.27 12.34
C ASN A 23 8.53 2.08 12.29
N VAL A 24 8.67 1.10 13.19
CA VAL A 24 7.76 -0.05 13.30
C VAL A 24 6.80 0.22 14.47
N PRO A 25 5.47 0.23 14.26
CA PRO A 25 4.49 0.36 15.34
C PRO A 25 4.77 -0.68 16.43
N GLN A 26 4.88 -0.22 17.68
CA GLN A 26 5.28 -1.04 18.84
C GLN A 26 4.10 -1.80 19.48
N ASP A 27 2.91 -1.68 18.91
CA ASP A 27 1.71 -2.36 19.37
C ASP A 27 1.71 -3.84 18.95
N PRO A 28 1.21 -4.77 19.79
CA PRO A 28 1.03 -6.17 19.42
C PRO A 28 0.20 -6.30 18.12
N GLY A 29 0.84 -6.72 17.02
CA GLY A 29 0.22 -6.86 15.69
C GLY A 29 0.45 -5.70 14.72
N GLY A 30 0.98 -4.56 15.18
CA GLY A 30 1.20 -3.37 14.34
C GLY A 30 2.33 -3.52 13.31
N GLY A 31 3.35 -4.34 13.62
CA GLY A 31 4.43 -4.62 12.68
C GLY A 31 3.95 -5.26 11.37
N LEU A 32 3.14 -6.33 11.47
CA LEU A 32 2.60 -7.03 10.29
C LEU A 32 1.73 -6.12 9.42
N ALA A 33 0.85 -5.33 10.04
CA ALA A 33 0.01 -4.38 9.33
C ALA A 33 0.85 -3.30 8.62
N PHE A 34 1.90 -2.79 9.26
CA PHE A 34 2.82 -1.83 8.65
C PHE A 34 3.55 -2.40 7.43
N TYR A 35 4.07 -3.63 7.51
CA TYR A 35 4.73 -4.27 6.38
C TYR A 35 3.76 -4.52 5.21
N ILE A 36 2.53 -4.96 5.49
CA ILE A 36 1.51 -5.17 4.46
C ILE A 36 1.13 -3.83 3.78
N ALA A 37 0.89 -2.78 4.56
CA ALA A 37 0.57 -1.46 4.02
C ALA A 37 1.71 -0.87 3.18
N SER A 38 2.96 -1.02 3.66
CA SER A 38 4.15 -0.57 2.96
C SER A 38 4.37 -1.34 1.64
N LEU A 39 4.21 -2.67 1.66
CA LEU A 39 4.29 -3.51 0.46
C LEU A 39 3.20 -3.12 -0.55
N TRP A 40 1.95 -2.98 -0.09
CA TRP A 40 0.85 -2.59 -0.96
C TRP A 40 1.09 -1.23 -1.61
N GLN A 41 1.51 -0.22 -0.84
CA GLN A 41 1.83 1.11 -1.36
C GLN A 41 2.98 1.07 -2.38
N THR A 42 4.00 0.25 -2.11
CA THR A 42 5.12 0.05 -3.04
C THR A 42 4.65 -0.56 -4.35
N VAL A 43 3.83 -1.62 -4.29
CA VAL A 43 3.29 -2.29 -5.48
C VAL A 43 2.41 -1.35 -6.31
N VAL A 44 1.54 -0.56 -5.67
CA VAL A 44 0.69 0.41 -6.38
C VAL A 44 1.52 1.48 -7.07
N THR A 45 2.55 2.01 -6.40
CA THR A 45 3.43 3.03 -6.96
C THR A 45 4.23 2.50 -8.15
N VAL A 46 4.87 1.34 -8.00
CA VAL A 46 5.65 0.70 -9.06
C VAL A 46 4.74 0.28 -10.22
N GLY A 47 3.55 -0.26 -9.93
CA GLY A 47 2.56 -0.64 -10.92
C GLY A 47 2.05 0.55 -11.74
N GLY A 48 1.81 1.69 -11.10
CA GLY A 48 1.41 2.93 -11.81
C GLY A 48 2.49 3.44 -12.76
N ILE A 49 3.76 3.37 -12.37
CA ILE A 49 4.88 3.74 -13.25
C ILE A 49 4.99 2.74 -14.41
N ALA A 50 4.91 1.44 -14.13
CA ALA A 50 4.96 0.40 -15.16
C ALA A 50 3.84 0.57 -16.18
N PHE A 51 2.63 0.91 -15.75
CA PHE A 51 1.52 1.20 -16.65
C PHE A 51 1.84 2.27 -17.69
N ILE A 52 2.38 3.41 -17.23
CA ILE A 52 2.72 4.53 -18.13
C ILE A 52 3.76 4.07 -19.15
N ILE A 53 4.79 3.35 -18.70
CA ILE A 53 5.85 2.82 -19.57
C ILE A 53 5.27 1.90 -20.65
N TYR A 54 4.44 0.93 -20.26
CA TYR A 54 3.83 -0.01 -21.21
C TYR A 54 2.83 0.65 -22.16
N LEU A 55 2.08 1.64 -21.69
CA LEU A 55 1.14 2.39 -22.52
C LEU A 55 1.88 3.23 -23.57
N VAL A 56 2.96 3.91 -23.18
CA VAL A 56 3.79 4.70 -24.11
C VAL A 56 4.48 3.78 -25.12
N TRP A 57 5.06 2.65 -24.68
CA TRP A 57 5.68 1.70 -25.60
C TRP A 57 4.68 1.12 -26.61
N GLY A 58 3.52 0.66 -26.14
CA GLY A 58 2.47 0.14 -27.02
C GLY A 58 1.96 1.22 -28.00
N GLY A 59 1.83 2.46 -27.54
CA GLY A 59 1.45 3.59 -28.39
C GLY A 59 2.48 3.91 -29.48
N ILE A 60 3.76 3.96 -29.14
CA ILE A 60 4.84 4.19 -30.12
C ILE A 60 4.89 3.06 -31.14
N GLU A 61 4.77 1.81 -30.69
CA GLU A 61 4.77 0.64 -31.57
C GLU A 61 3.56 0.65 -32.52
N TYR A 62 2.38 1.05 -32.03
CA TYR A 62 1.19 1.22 -32.87
C TYR A 62 1.41 2.28 -33.96
N LEU A 63 1.97 3.44 -33.60
CA LEU A 63 2.23 4.55 -34.53
C LEU A 63 3.32 4.20 -35.56
N THR A 64 4.35 3.44 -35.14
CA THR A 64 5.48 3.05 -35.99
C THR A 64 5.22 1.76 -36.80
N SER A 65 4.07 1.12 -36.63
CA SER A 65 3.70 -0.12 -37.32
C SER A 65 3.53 0.04 -38.84
N GLY A 66 3.27 1.26 -39.33
CA GLY A 66 3.27 1.55 -40.78
C GLY A 66 2.28 0.73 -41.62
N GLY A 67 1.25 0.13 -41.01
CA GLY A 67 0.28 -0.74 -41.69
C GLY A 67 0.57 -2.24 -41.64
N ASP A 68 1.68 -2.66 -41.01
CA ASP A 68 1.96 -4.08 -40.75
C ASP A 68 1.00 -4.63 -39.68
N LYS A 69 0.12 -5.54 -40.09
CA LYS A 69 -0.87 -6.16 -39.19
C LYS A 69 -0.24 -6.84 -37.97
N ALA A 70 0.92 -7.48 -38.12
CA ALA A 70 1.53 -8.21 -37.00
C ALA A 70 1.96 -7.23 -35.89
N LYS A 71 2.55 -6.09 -36.28
CA LYS A 71 2.98 -5.05 -35.34
C LYS A 71 1.80 -4.33 -34.69
N ILE A 72 0.73 -4.11 -35.46
CA ILE A 72 -0.51 -3.53 -34.94
C ILE A 72 -1.12 -4.45 -33.87
N ASP A 73 -1.21 -5.75 -34.15
CA ASP A 73 -1.79 -6.71 -33.20
C ASP A 73 -0.95 -6.78 -31.90
N ASP A 74 0.37 -6.78 -32.00
CA ASP A 74 1.23 -6.81 -30.81
C ASP A 74 1.20 -5.50 -30.02
N ALA A 75 1.14 -4.35 -30.69
CA ALA A 75 0.95 -3.06 -30.03
C ALA A 75 -0.40 -2.99 -29.29
N GLN A 76 -1.48 -3.48 -29.92
CA GLN A 76 -2.80 -3.55 -29.29
C GLN A 76 -2.82 -4.48 -28.07
N LYS A 77 -2.13 -5.63 -28.13
CA LYS A 77 -1.98 -6.52 -26.97
C LYS A 77 -1.26 -5.83 -25.82
N LYS A 78 -0.19 -5.08 -26.10
CA LYS A 78 0.54 -4.31 -25.07
C LYS A 78 -0.33 -3.25 -24.42
N ILE A 79 -1.08 -2.49 -25.22
CA ILE A 79 -2.04 -1.48 -24.72
C ILE A 79 -3.14 -2.13 -23.88
N THR A 80 -3.73 -3.23 -24.35
CA THR A 80 -4.78 -3.93 -23.61
C THR A 80 -4.26 -4.46 -22.27
N SER A 81 -3.05 -5.02 -22.27
CA SER A 81 -2.41 -5.54 -21.06
C SER A 81 -2.12 -4.43 -20.04
N SER A 82 -1.70 -3.24 -20.50
CA SER A 82 -1.48 -2.10 -19.60
C SER A 82 -2.80 -1.59 -19.00
N VAL A 83 -3.86 -1.49 -19.81
CA VAL A 83 -5.21 -1.10 -19.33
C VAL A 83 -5.73 -2.07 -18.28
N ILE A 84 -5.59 -3.38 -18.50
CA ILE A 84 -5.98 -4.41 -17.51
C ILE A 84 -5.15 -4.24 -16.23
N GLY A 85 -3.85 -4.02 -16.35
CA GLY A 85 -2.95 -3.78 -15.22
C GLY A 85 -3.42 -2.62 -14.34
N VAL A 86 -3.77 -1.47 -14.93
CA VAL A 86 -4.35 -0.34 -14.18
C VAL A 86 -5.72 -0.66 -13.62
N GLY A 87 -6.56 -1.39 -14.37
CA GLY A 87 -7.86 -1.84 -13.86
C GLY A 87 -7.74 -2.60 -12.55
N ILE A 88 -6.73 -3.47 -12.43
CA ILE A 88 -6.43 -4.21 -11.20
C ILE A 88 -5.97 -3.28 -10.07
N LEU A 89 -5.10 -2.31 -10.36
CA LEU A 89 -4.65 -1.34 -9.35
C LEU A 89 -5.80 -0.50 -8.80
N VAL A 90 -6.68 -0.03 -9.68
CA VAL A 90 -7.89 0.72 -9.30
C VAL A 90 -8.84 -0.15 -8.50
N ALA A 91 -9.07 -1.39 -8.91
CA ALA A 91 -9.89 -2.34 -8.16
C ALA A 91 -9.31 -2.64 -6.76
N SER A 92 -7.99 -2.78 -6.64
CA SER A 92 -7.31 -2.96 -5.36
C SER A 92 -7.54 -1.76 -4.43
N TYR A 93 -7.41 -0.54 -4.96
CA TYR A 93 -7.70 0.68 -4.19
C TYR A 93 -9.16 0.74 -3.75
N ALA A 94 -10.10 0.38 -4.64
CA ALA A 94 -11.52 0.34 -4.33
C ALA A 94 -11.84 -0.65 -3.19
N ILE A 95 -11.21 -1.84 -3.18
CA ILE A 95 -11.36 -2.82 -2.10
C ILE A 95 -10.83 -2.26 -0.77
N THR A 96 -9.62 -1.69 -0.77
CA THR A 96 -9.04 -1.06 0.42
C THR A 96 -9.94 0.05 0.96
N TYR A 97 -10.52 0.87 0.08
CA TYR A 97 -11.46 1.92 0.47
C TYR A 97 -12.76 1.33 1.05
N PHE A 98 -13.31 0.30 0.41
CA PHE A 98 -14.52 -0.37 0.87
C PHE A 98 -14.35 -0.97 2.28
N ILE A 99 -13.23 -1.64 2.54
CA ILE A 99 -12.92 -2.19 3.87
C ILE A 99 -12.81 -1.07 4.91
N GLN A 100 -12.14 0.03 4.59
CA GLN A 100 -12.05 1.18 5.51
C GLN A 100 -13.43 1.78 5.81
N ALA A 101 -14.31 1.89 4.81
CA ALA A 101 -15.65 2.44 4.97
C ALA A 101 -16.55 1.54 5.84
N VAL A 102 -16.50 0.23 5.65
CA VAL A 102 -17.32 -0.74 6.39
C VAL A 102 -16.83 -0.90 7.82
N PHE A 103 -15.51 -1.05 8.02
CA PHE A 103 -14.96 -1.35 9.33
C PHE A 103 -14.60 -0.10 10.14
N LYS A 104 -14.58 1.10 9.54
CA LYS A 104 -14.10 2.37 10.14
C LYS A 104 -12.68 2.28 10.73
N ILE A 105 -11.90 1.30 10.30
CA ILE A 105 -10.50 1.10 10.72
C ILE A 105 -9.63 1.57 9.55
N ASN A 106 -8.68 2.46 9.84
CA ASN A 106 -7.65 2.83 8.88
C ASN A 106 -6.63 1.70 8.78
N ILE A 107 -6.84 0.76 7.86
CA ILE A 107 -5.91 -0.36 7.62
C ILE A 107 -4.52 0.10 7.15
N LEU A 108 -4.39 1.36 6.70
CA LEU A 108 -3.12 1.99 6.35
C LEU A 108 -2.43 2.65 7.57
N LYS A 109 -3.16 2.86 8.66
CA LYS A 109 -2.68 3.42 9.93
C LYS A 109 -3.47 2.80 11.10
N PRO A 110 -3.16 1.55 11.47
CA PRO A 110 -3.85 0.91 12.57
C PRO A 110 -3.50 1.66 13.87
N VAL A 111 -4.52 2.16 14.58
CA VAL A 111 -4.36 2.74 15.91
C VAL A 111 -4.82 1.67 16.90
N PHE A 112 -3.88 1.07 17.61
CA PHE A 112 -4.20 0.13 18.67
C PHE A 112 -4.39 0.90 19.97
N PRO A 113 -5.50 0.69 20.70
CA PRO A 113 -5.64 1.27 22.03
C PRO A 113 -4.56 0.66 22.93
N SER A 114 -3.64 1.51 23.40
CA SER A 114 -2.69 1.17 24.46
C SER A 114 -3.50 0.75 25.68
N ALA A 115 -3.42 -0.52 26.04
CA ALA A 115 -3.97 -0.98 27.31
C ALA A 115 -3.28 -0.21 28.46
N LEU A 116 -4.09 0.17 29.44
CA LEU A 116 -3.75 0.89 30.68
C LEU A 116 -2.41 0.49 31.31
#